data_AF-A0A2W6A4U5-F1
#
_entry.id   AF-A0A2W6A4U5-F1
#
_cell.length_a   1.000
_cell.length_b   1.000
_cell.length_c   1.000
_cell.angle_alpha   90.00
_cell.angle_beta   90.00
_cell.angle_gamma   90.00
#
_symmetry.space_group_name_H-M   'P 1'
#
loop_
_entity.id
_entity.type
_entity.pdbx_description
1 polymer ?
#
loop_
_entity_poly.entity_id
_entity_poly.type
_entity_poly.pdbx_seq_one_letter_code
_entity_poly.pdbx_strand_id
1 'polypeptide(L)'
;MTATARDATGTLRATGQSQETDPSQLAPGEAALSFIYFQIGTAAQIPDTAVYAFTSETVPADTSSYNTATAKVTEAKLLGGSIVGTATNATRAALQGPYNVNVYCFDATGAIVNTSGGFADQNNGVAPGGNLTFTVSLYGAACPTFLVGVTGFFA
;
A
#
# COMPACT_ATOMS: atom_id res chain seq x y z
N MET A 1 -5.21 -11.41 1.80
CA MET A 1 -5.58 -11.77 0.41
C MET A 1 -4.48 -12.60 -0.21
N THR A 2 -4.85 -13.61 -1.00
CA THR A 2 -3.93 -14.47 -1.76
C THR A 2 -4.40 -14.58 -3.21
N ALA A 3 -3.48 -14.94 -4.11
CA ALA A 3 -3.86 -15.21 -5.50
C ALA A 3 -3.03 -16.33 -6.13
N THR A 4 -3.61 -16.90 -7.18
CA THR A 4 -2.92 -17.79 -8.12
C THR A 4 -3.00 -17.21 -9.52
N ALA A 5 -1.93 -17.39 -10.30
CA ALA A 5 -1.90 -17.06 -11.73
C ALA A 5 -1.70 -18.35 -12.52
N ARG A 6 -2.59 -18.62 -13.47
CA ARG A 6 -2.54 -19.79 -14.36
C ARG A 6 -2.53 -19.34 -15.81
N ASP A 7 -1.74 -20.00 -16.66
CA ASP A 7 -1.74 -19.68 -18.09
C ASP A 7 -3.00 -20.19 -18.80
N ALA A 8 -3.11 -19.92 -20.11
CA ALA A 8 -4.26 -20.32 -20.92
C ALA A 8 -4.50 -21.84 -20.98
N THR A 9 -3.52 -22.66 -20.59
CA THR A 9 -3.66 -24.13 -20.50
C THR A 9 -4.13 -24.59 -19.11
N GLY A 10 -4.27 -23.67 -18.15
CA GLY A 10 -4.59 -23.96 -16.75
C GLY A 10 -3.36 -24.28 -15.88
N THR A 11 -2.15 -24.23 -16.43
CA THR A 11 -0.92 -24.54 -15.70
C THR A 11 -0.60 -23.42 -14.70
N LEU A 12 -0.27 -23.78 -13.46
CA LEU A 12 0.10 -22.83 -12.41
C LEU A 12 1.44 -22.15 -12.75
N ARG A 13 1.44 -20.82 -12.79
CA ARG A 13 2.61 -20.00 -13.09
C ARG A 13 3.15 -19.29 -11.86
N ALA A 14 2.26 -18.86 -10.97
CA ALA A 14 2.64 -18.14 -9.76
C ALA A 14 1.58 -18.26 -8.67
N THR A 15 2.02 -18.14 -7.42
CA THR A 15 1.18 -17.83 -6.27
C THR A 15 1.69 -16.57 -5.61
N GLY A 16 0.80 -15.83 -4.97
CA GLY A 16 1.13 -14.56 -4.35
C GLY A 16 0.25 -14.28 -3.15
N GLN A 17 0.71 -13.35 -2.33
CA GLN A 17 -0.03 -12.81 -1.20
C GLN A 17 0.05 -11.29 -1.21
N SER A 18 -0.95 -10.67 -0.61
CA SER A 18 -0.93 -9.23 -0.36
C SER A 18 0.22 -8.88 0.58
N GLN A 19 0.93 -7.80 0.27
CA GLN A 19 2.07 -7.32 1.07
C GLN A 19 1.70 -6.12 1.94
N GLU A 20 0.61 -5.42 1.61
CA GLU A 20 0.04 -4.34 2.43
C GLU A 20 -1.35 -3.97 1.88
N THR A 21 -2.16 -3.29 2.67
CA THR A 21 -3.46 -2.74 2.25
C THR A 21 -3.63 -1.37 2.89
N ASP A 22 -3.93 -0.36 2.07
CA ASP A 22 -4.04 1.02 2.51
C ASP A 22 -5.45 1.59 2.19
N PRO A 23 -6.22 2.03 3.19
CA PRO A 23 -5.98 1.85 4.63
C PRO A 23 -6.12 0.38 5.05
N SER A 24 -5.46 0.00 6.16
CA SER A 24 -5.47 -1.37 6.69
C SER A 24 -6.75 -1.72 7.46
N GLN A 25 -7.54 -0.71 7.82
CA GLN A 25 -8.86 -0.84 8.42
C GLN A 25 -9.85 0.05 7.66
N LEU A 26 -11.05 -0.48 7.40
CA LEU A 26 -12.07 0.19 6.60
C LEU A 26 -13.34 0.42 7.43
N ALA A 27 -13.80 1.66 7.46
CA ALA A 27 -15.15 2.00 7.90
C ALA A 27 -16.18 1.67 6.78
N PRO A 28 -17.48 1.58 7.11
CA PRO A 28 -18.52 1.38 6.10
C PRO A 28 -18.46 2.44 5.00
N GLY A 29 -18.34 1.99 3.75
CA GLY A 29 -18.28 2.85 2.56
C GLY A 29 -16.87 3.30 2.16
N GLU A 30 -15.83 2.95 2.92
CA GLU A 30 -14.45 3.19 2.52
C GLU A 30 -13.94 2.12 1.56
N ALA A 31 -12.89 2.48 0.81
CA ALA A 31 -12.18 1.58 -0.08
C ALA A 31 -10.69 1.56 0.27
N ALA A 32 -10.06 0.41 0.08
CA ALA A 32 -8.61 0.26 0.22
C ALA A 32 -7.98 -0.20 -1.09
N LEU A 33 -6.71 0.16 -1.26
CA LEU A 33 -5.84 -0.38 -2.29
C LEU A 33 -4.88 -1.40 -1.68
N SER A 34 -4.67 -2.48 -2.41
CA SER A 34 -3.70 -3.49 -2.08
C SER A 34 -3.13 -4.08 -3.36
N PHE A 35 -1.92 -4.61 -3.27
CA PHE A 35 -1.30 -5.35 -4.35
C PHE A 35 -0.93 -6.75 -3.87
N ILE A 36 -0.98 -7.70 -4.79
CA ILE A 36 -0.49 -9.06 -4.56
C ILE A 36 0.84 -9.21 -5.28
N TYR A 37 1.87 -9.54 -4.51
CA TYR A 37 3.19 -9.75 -5.07
C TYR A 37 3.38 -11.22 -5.44
N PHE A 38 3.70 -11.48 -6.70
CA PHE A 38 4.06 -12.80 -7.22
C PHE A 38 5.59 -12.94 -7.25
N GLN A 39 6.16 -13.70 -6.33
CA GLN A 39 7.60 -13.83 -6.16
C GLN A 39 8.21 -14.85 -7.13
N ILE A 40 8.22 -14.53 -8.42
CA ILE A 40 8.70 -15.41 -9.50
C ILE A 40 10.10 -15.10 -10.02
N GLY A 41 10.77 -14.10 -9.42
CA GLY A 41 12.10 -13.65 -9.85
C GLY A 41 12.10 -12.95 -11.22
N THR A 42 13.28 -12.55 -11.72
CA THR A 42 13.41 -11.77 -12.97
C THR A 42 13.47 -12.61 -14.24
N ALA A 43 13.64 -13.93 -14.13
CA ALA A 43 13.82 -14.83 -15.27
C ALA A 43 12.49 -15.40 -15.81
N ALA A 44 11.41 -15.36 -15.03
CA ALA A 44 10.11 -15.91 -15.40
C ALA A 44 9.06 -14.81 -15.40
N GLN A 45 8.40 -14.60 -16.54
CA GLN A 45 7.24 -13.71 -16.65
C GLN A 45 5.95 -14.53 -16.54
N ILE A 46 4.95 -13.96 -15.86
CA ILE A 46 3.58 -14.44 -15.98
C ILE A 46 3.09 -14.01 -17.37
N PRO A 47 2.58 -14.92 -18.22
CA PRO A 47 2.06 -14.54 -19.52
C PRO A 47 0.92 -13.52 -19.39
N ASP A 48 0.82 -12.58 -20.34
CA ASP A 48 -0.26 -11.58 -20.37
C ASP A 48 -1.67 -12.20 -20.48
N THR A 49 -1.75 -13.44 -20.97
CA THR A 49 -2.98 -14.23 -21.08
C THR A 49 -3.31 -15.02 -19.83
N ALA A 50 -2.56 -14.85 -18.73
CA ALA A 50 -2.80 -15.56 -17.50
C ALA A 50 -4.15 -15.15 -16.88
N VAL A 51 -4.84 -16.15 -16.33
CA VAL A 51 -6.04 -15.97 -15.52
C VAL A 51 -5.63 -15.93 -14.06
N TYR A 52 -6.07 -14.90 -13.36
CA TYR A 52 -5.82 -14.69 -11.94
C TYR A 52 -7.06 -15.06 -11.13
N ALA A 53 -6.87 -15.86 -10.09
CA ALA A 53 -7.90 -16.16 -9.10
C ALA A 53 -7.48 -15.61 -7.74
N PHE A 54 -8.37 -14.84 -7.11
CA PHE A 54 -8.12 -14.12 -5.87
C PHE A 54 -8.98 -14.68 -4.74
N THR A 55 -8.40 -14.76 -3.55
CA THR A 55 -9.11 -15.06 -2.31
C THR A 55 -8.87 -13.93 -1.31
N SER A 56 -9.95 -13.39 -0.76
CA SER A 56 -9.92 -12.36 0.28
C SER A 56 -10.64 -12.85 1.52
N GLU A 57 -10.06 -12.57 2.68
CA GLU A 57 -10.66 -12.79 3.98
C GLU A 57 -10.56 -11.49 4.77
N THR A 58 -11.58 -11.21 5.56
CA THR A 58 -11.64 -10.05 6.45
C THR A 58 -11.81 -10.54 7.88
N VAL A 59 -11.15 -9.87 8.80
CA VAL A 59 -11.32 -10.08 10.24
C VAL A 59 -11.87 -8.79 10.87
N PRO A 60 -12.51 -8.86 12.06
CA PRO A 60 -12.87 -7.66 12.80
C PRO A 60 -11.66 -6.75 13.02
N ALA A 61 -11.88 -5.43 13.01
CA ALA A 61 -10.84 -4.47 13.34
C ALA A 61 -10.28 -4.74 14.75
N ASP A 62 -8.96 -4.71 14.87
CA ASP A 62 -8.23 -4.98 16.09
C ASP A 62 -7.11 -3.95 16.25
N THR A 63 -6.97 -3.42 17.46
CA THR A 63 -5.96 -2.41 17.82
C THR A 63 -4.83 -2.99 18.67
N SER A 64 -4.68 -4.32 18.70
CA SER A 64 -3.52 -4.97 19.30
C SER A 64 -2.22 -4.54 18.59
N SER A 65 -1.11 -4.53 19.32
CA SER A 65 0.16 -3.99 18.82
C SER A 65 0.80 -4.78 17.66
N TYR A 66 0.29 -5.98 17.37
CA TYR A 66 0.68 -6.77 16.20
C TYR A 66 -0.09 -6.37 14.94
N ASN A 67 -1.10 -5.51 15.06
CA ASN A 67 -1.92 -5.07 13.95
C ASN A 67 -1.52 -3.67 13.47
N THR A 68 -1.84 -3.40 12.22
CA THR A 68 -1.48 -2.15 11.55
C THR A 68 -2.55 -1.09 11.74
N ALA A 69 -2.11 0.17 11.71
CA ALA A 69 -2.93 1.34 11.82
C ALA A 69 -2.60 2.32 10.71
N THR A 70 -3.62 2.89 10.08
CA THR A 70 -3.43 3.88 9.02
C THR A 70 -3.41 5.30 9.59
N ALA A 71 -2.38 6.05 9.26
CA ALA A 71 -2.34 7.48 9.46
C ALA A 71 -3.10 8.18 8.33
N LYS A 72 -3.84 9.24 8.67
CA LYS A 72 -4.59 10.02 7.69
C LYS A 72 -3.63 10.93 6.94
N VAL A 73 -3.45 10.72 5.64
CA VAL A 73 -2.71 11.67 4.79
C VAL A 73 -3.46 13.01 4.77
N THR A 74 -2.75 14.08 5.12
CA THR A 74 -3.28 15.44 5.21
C THR A 74 -2.83 16.33 4.05
N GLU A 75 -1.65 16.08 3.50
CA GLU A 75 -1.14 16.73 2.29
C GLU A 75 -0.26 15.73 1.54
N ALA A 76 -0.38 15.68 0.22
CA ALA A 76 0.57 15.00 -0.64
C ALA A 76 0.63 15.71 -1.99
N LYS A 77 1.84 15.88 -2.52
CA LYS A 77 2.05 16.51 -3.83
C LYS A 77 3.22 15.87 -4.56
N LEU A 78 3.12 15.82 -5.88
CA LEU A 78 4.24 15.53 -6.76
C LEU A 78 5.14 16.77 -6.81
N LEU A 79 6.39 16.61 -6.38
CA LEU A 79 7.41 17.64 -6.45
C LEU A 79 8.67 17.06 -7.11
N GLY A 80 8.93 17.48 -8.35
CA GLY A 80 9.97 16.86 -9.16
C GLY A 80 9.66 15.38 -9.40
N GLY A 81 10.62 14.50 -9.09
CA GLY A 81 10.49 13.05 -9.21
C GLY A 81 10.02 12.33 -7.95
N SER A 82 9.40 13.03 -6.98
CA SER A 82 9.03 12.46 -5.69
C SER A 82 7.64 12.89 -5.24
N ILE A 83 6.96 12.05 -4.45
CA ILE A 83 5.79 12.46 -3.67
C ILE A 83 6.26 12.93 -2.30
N VAL A 84 5.94 14.17 -1.94
CA VAL A 84 6.22 14.74 -0.62
C VAL A 84 4.91 15.02 0.10
N GLY A 85 4.85 14.77 1.40
CA GLY A 85 3.60 14.93 2.13
C GLY A 85 3.68 14.81 3.64
N THR A 86 2.50 14.92 4.24
CA THR A 86 2.27 14.80 5.67
C THR A 86 1.07 13.90 5.95
N ALA A 87 1.10 13.23 7.08
CA ALA A 87 -0.03 12.48 7.62
C ALA A 87 -0.18 12.73 9.12
N THR A 88 -1.36 12.47 9.67
CA THR A 88 -1.63 12.59 11.10
C THR A 88 -2.11 11.25 11.64
N ASN A 89 -1.65 10.87 12.82
CA ASN A 89 -2.26 9.78 13.58
C ASN A 89 -3.67 10.21 14.01
N ALA A 90 -4.66 9.93 13.16
CA ALA A 90 -6.07 10.20 13.44
C ALA A 90 -6.74 9.08 14.27
N THR A 91 -5.97 8.09 14.73
CA THR A 91 -6.46 7.03 15.60
C THR A 91 -6.57 7.52 17.05
N ARG A 92 -7.18 6.70 17.91
CA ARG A 92 -7.28 6.97 19.35
C ARG A 92 -6.14 6.37 20.18
N ALA A 93 -5.18 5.71 19.52
CA ALA A 93 -4.05 5.04 20.14
C ALA A 93 -2.73 5.62 19.63
N ALA A 94 -1.66 5.44 20.39
CA ALA A 94 -0.34 5.74 19.88
C ALA A 94 0.02 4.74 18.78
N LEU A 95 0.75 5.21 17.77
CA LEU A 95 1.32 4.36 16.74
C LEU A 95 2.82 4.17 16.99
N GLN A 96 3.36 3.09 16.44
CA GLN A 96 4.77 2.76 16.46
C GLN A 96 5.24 2.47 15.03
N GLY A 97 6.44 2.97 14.70
CA GLY A 97 7.09 2.74 13.42
C GLY A 97 7.71 1.33 13.31
N PRO A 98 8.18 0.93 12.11
CA PRO A 98 8.31 1.77 10.92
C PRO A 98 6.94 2.14 10.32
N TYR A 99 6.86 3.35 9.74
CA TYR A 99 5.67 3.81 9.04
C TYR A 99 5.88 3.68 7.54
N ASN A 100 5.28 2.68 6.92
CA ASN A 100 5.31 2.49 5.48
C ASN A 100 4.52 3.60 4.78
N VAL A 101 5.00 4.02 3.62
CA VAL A 101 4.30 4.94 2.73
C VAL A 101 4.20 4.30 1.36
N ASN A 102 2.98 4.06 0.90
CA ASN A 102 2.71 3.47 -0.40
C ASN A 102 2.10 4.53 -1.32
N VAL A 103 2.69 4.68 -2.50
CA VAL A 103 2.19 5.54 -3.57
C VAL A 103 1.69 4.68 -4.71
N TYR A 104 0.43 4.88 -5.10
CA TYR A 104 -0.19 4.24 -6.25
C TYR A 104 -0.40 5.31 -7.33
N CYS A 105 0.28 5.15 -8.47
CA CYS A 105 0.21 6.08 -9.59
C CYS A 105 -0.72 5.55 -10.68
N PHE A 106 -1.55 6.43 -11.21
CA PHE A 106 -2.57 6.14 -12.20
C PHE A 106 -2.40 7.00 -13.45
N ASP A 107 -2.72 6.43 -14.61
CA ASP A 107 -2.91 7.21 -15.84
C ASP A 107 -4.28 7.90 -15.89
N ALA A 108 -4.55 8.61 -16.98
CA ALA A 108 -5.80 9.34 -17.18
C ALA A 108 -7.05 8.45 -17.31
N THR A 109 -6.87 7.14 -17.55
CA THR A 109 -7.96 6.16 -17.60
C THR A 109 -8.24 5.52 -16.24
N GLY A 110 -7.39 5.78 -15.25
CA GLY A 110 -7.43 5.17 -13.93
C GLY A 110 -6.69 3.83 -13.84
N ALA A 111 -5.88 3.48 -14.85
CA ALA A 111 -5.05 2.28 -14.78
C ALA A 111 -3.80 2.54 -13.93
N ILE A 112 -3.43 1.58 -13.08
CA ILE A 112 -2.18 1.66 -12.31
C ILE A 112 -1.00 1.56 -13.27
N VAL A 113 -0.12 2.56 -13.24
CA VAL A 113 1.09 2.63 -14.07
C VAL A 113 2.37 2.44 -13.26
N ASN A 114 2.32 2.70 -11.95
CA ASN A 114 3.46 2.52 -11.06
C ASN A 114 3.00 2.39 -9.60
N THR A 115 3.77 1.64 -8.82
CA THR A 115 3.64 1.60 -7.36
C THR A 115 5.02 1.87 -6.76
N SER A 116 5.10 2.74 -5.77
CA SER A 116 6.37 3.05 -5.10
C SER A 116 6.19 3.09 -3.59
N GLY A 117 7.16 2.55 -2.88
CA GLY A 117 7.17 2.47 -1.43
C GLY A 117 8.28 3.33 -0.83
N GLY A 118 8.06 3.79 0.39
CA GLY A 118 9.05 4.45 1.22
C GLY A 118 8.64 4.40 2.69
N PHE A 119 9.25 5.26 3.50
CA PHE A 119 8.92 5.38 4.91
C PHE A 119 8.68 6.84 5.27
N ALA A 120 7.87 7.08 6.31
CA ALA A 120 7.86 8.37 6.97
C ALA A 120 9.19 8.61 7.71
N ASP A 121 9.53 9.88 7.92
CA ASP A 121 10.80 10.27 8.55
C ASP A 121 10.85 9.92 10.04
N GLN A 122 9.68 9.88 10.69
CA GLN A 122 9.54 9.49 12.08
C GLN A 122 9.74 7.98 12.21
N ASN A 123 10.45 7.57 13.26
CA ASN A 123 10.67 6.15 13.54
C ASN A 123 10.33 5.79 15.00
N ASN A 124 10.01 6.80 15.81
CA ASN A 124 9.55 6.67 17.18
C ASN A 124 8.01 6.61 17.25
N GLY A 125 7.50 6.37 18.46
CA GLY A 125 6.07 6.38 18.70
C GLY A 125 5.42 7.74 18.40
N VAL A 126 4.27 7.72 17.73
CA VAL A 126 3.49 8.91 17.39
C VAL A 126 2.15 8.85 18.12
N ALA A 127 1.98 9.75 19.10
CA ALA A 127 0.75 9.87 19.88
C ALA A 127 -0.46 10.26 18.99
N PRO A 128 -1.72 10.05 19.46
CA PRO A 128 -2.91 10.56 18.79
C PRO A 128 -2.79 12.05 18.45
N GLY A 129 -3.14 12.42 17.22
CA GLY A 129 -3.01 13.78 16.69
C GLY A 129 -1.58 14.19 16.30
N GLY A 130 -0.59 13.32 16.54
CA GLY A 130 0.80 13.55 16.11
C GLY A 130 0.96 13.44 14.60
N ASN A 131 1.97 14.12 14.06
CA ASN A 131 2.20 14.20 12.62
C ASN A 131 3.37 13.32 12.16
N LEU A 132 3.23 12.86 10.92
CA LEU A 132 4.22 12.15 10.13
C LEU A 132 4.56 13.01 8.90
N THR A 133 5.82 12.96 8.47
CA THR A 133 6.30 13.59 7.24
C THR A 133 6.94 12.51 6.37
N PHE A 134 6.82 12.63 5.05
CA PHE A 134 7.40 11.64 4.16
C PHE A 134 7.84 12.24 2.82
N THR A 135 8.83 11.58 2.22
CA THR A 135 9.24 11.76 0.84
C THR A 135 9.46 10.40 0.18
N VAL A 136 8.70 10.09 -0.87
CA VAL A 136 8.83 8.86 -1.64
C VAL A 136 9.36 9.19 -3.03
N SER A 137 10.56 8.69 -3.36
CA SER A 137 11.13 8.81 -4.70
C SER A 137 10.39 7.91 -5.68
N LEU A 138 10.02 8.47 -6.84
CA LEU A 138 9.41 7.72 -7.95
C LEU A 138 10.45 7.23 -8.96
N TYR A 139 11.73 7.58 -8.77
CA TYR A 139 12.85 7.17 -9.63
C TYR A 139 12.61 7.44 -11.13
N GLY A 140 11.92 8.54 -11.44
CA GLY A 140 11.60 8.94 -12.81
C GLY A 140 10.35 8.29 -13.41
N ALA A 141 9.63 7.45 -12.66
CA ALA A 141 8.37 6.89 -13.11
C ALA A 141 7.30 7.97 -13.30
N ALA A 142 6.45 7.80 -14.32
CA ALA A 142 5.32 8.68 -14.56
C ALA A 142 4.26 8.51 -13.46
N CYS A 143 3.76 9.62 -12.92
CA CYS A 143 2.71 9.61 -11.90
C CYS A 143 1.73 10.77 -12.09
N PRO A 144 0.91 10.74 -13.17
CA PRO A 144 -0.01 11.83 -13.49
C PRO A 144 -1.04 12.10 -12.39
N THR A 145 -1.63 11.03 -11.86
CA THR A 145 -2.57 11.04 -10.72
C THR A 145 -2.11 10.01 -9.71
N PHE A 146 -2.32 10.24 -8.41
CA PHE A 146 -1.86 9.31 -7.39
C PHE A 146 -2.76 9.24 -6.15
N LEU A 147 -2.62 8.12 -5.43
CA LEU A 147 -3.14 7.93 -4.09
C LEU A 147 -1.97 7.55 -3.16
N VAL A 148 -2.04 7.95 -1.90
CA VAL A 148 -1.01 7.66 -0.89
C VAL A 148 -1.64 7.00 0.33
N GLY A 149 -1.04 5.90 0.76
CA GLY A 149 -1.29 5.25 2.04
C GLY A 149 -0.12 5.47 2.99
N VAL A 150 -0.40 5.65 4.28
CA VAL A 150 0.62 5.70 5.34
C VAL A 150 0.19 4.79 6.47
N THR A 151 0.98 3.76 6.75
CA THR A 151 0.61 2.69 7.67
C THR A 151 1.74 2.42 8.65
N GLY A 152 1.41 2.34 9.94
CA GLY A 152 2.31 1.89 11.01
C GLY A 152 1.65 0.80 11.85
N PHE A 153 2.12 0.59 13.07
CA PHE A 153 1.55 -0.38 14.01
C PHE A 153 0.88 0.32 15.19
N PHE A 154 -0.11 -0.30 15.82
CA PHE A 154 -0.55 0.14 17.14
C PHE A 154 0.58 -0.09 18.16
N ALA A 155 0.77 0.86 19.08
CA ALA A 155 1.73 0.75 20.18
C ALA A 155 1.13 0.00 21.38
#